data_AF-A0A957EUP2-F1
#
_entry.id   AF-A0A957EUP2-F1
#
_cell.length_a   1.000
_cell.length_b   1.000
_cell.length_c   1.000
_cell.angle_alpha   90.00
_cell.angle_beta   90.00
_cell.angle_gamma   90.00
#
_symmetry.space_group_name_H-M   'P 1'
#
loop_
_entity.id
_entity.type
_entity.pdbx_description
1 polymer ?
#
loop_
_entity_poly.entity_id
_entity_poly.type
_entity_poly.pdbx_seq_one_letter_code
_entity_poly.pdbx_strand_id
1 'polypeptide(L)'
;MFARENKIAGWSLAIAISALFIGGSMGPLQKLEHVGIDLYRPLRDIGLNSYYQGLTIHGVLNALVWTTFFIVGFFTYIFVRSLNRNLTHPQVNTAANVIMILGLVTAAVPILLNLATVLFTFYPPLMASPWFYVGLTLVVVGSWVHGWGYYLPFSQCRREYPVLTTP
;
A
#
# COMPACT_ATOMS: atom_id res chain seq x y z
N MET A 1 -23.67 -10.46 -7.77
CA MET A 1 -23.37 -9.05 -8.11
C MET A 1 -21.97 -8.72 -7.57
N PHE A 2 -21.13 -7.97 -8.29
CA PHE A 2 -19.76 -7.53 -7.85
C PHE A 2 -18.63 -8.57 -7.74
N ALA A 3 -18.69 -9.72 -8.41
CA ALA A 3 -17.67 -10.78 -8.21
C ALA A 3 -16.24 -10.35 -8.58
N ARG A 4 -16.06 -9.51 -9.62
CA ARG A 4 -14.74 -9.01 -10.03
C ARG A 4 -14.21 -7.98 -9.04
N GLU A 5 -15.06 -7.09 -8.59
CA GLU A 5 -14.76 -6.03 -7.63
C GLU A 5 -14.43 -6.59 -6.25
N ASN A 6 -15.13 -7.66 -5.84
CA ASN A 6 -14.80 -8.41 -4.64
C ASN A 6 -13.41 -9.04 -4.74
N LYS A 7 -13.03 -9.56 -5.93
CA LYS A 7 -11.68 -10.07 -6.16
C LYS A 7 -10.65 -8.92 -6.05
N ILE A 8 -10.85 -7.82 -6.78
CA ILE A 8 -9.96 -6.63 -6.76
C ILE A 8 -9.76 -6.15 -5.31
N ALA A 9 -10.85 -5.94 -4.58
CA ALA A 9 -10.82 -5.53 -3.18
C ALA A 9 -10.09 -6.56 -2.30
N GLY A 10 -10.38 -7.85 -2.49
CA GLY A 10 -9.76 -8.94 -1.74
C GLY A 10 -8.24 -8.99 -1.87
N TRP A 11 -7.69 -8.82 -3.09
CA TRP A 11 -6.24 -8.75 -3.29
C TRP A 11 -5.62 -7.57 -2.53
N SER A 12 -6.20 -6.38 -2.66
CA SER A 12 -5.66 -5.18 -2.01
C SER A 12 -5.73 -5.28 -0.48
N LEU A 13 -6.85 -5.80 0.05
CA LEU A 13 -7.03 -5.99 1.49
C LEU A 13 -6.09 -7.07 2.03
N ALA A 14 -5.87 -8.17 1.32
CA ALA A 14 -4.91 -9.19 1.72
C ALA A 14 -3.50 -8.59 1.86
N ILE A 15 -3.05 -7.82 0.86
CA ILE A 15 -1.76 -7.14 0.88
C ILE A 15 -1.70 -6.12 2.03
N ALA A 16 -2.76 -5.34 2.24
CA ALA A 16 -2.82 -4.37 3.32
C ALA A 16 -2.64 -5.04 4.68
N ILE A 17 -3.37 -6.12 4.95
CA ILE A 17 -3.27 -6.85 6.22
C ILE A 17 -1.90 -7.49 6.39
N SER A 18 -1.32 -8.06 5.32
CA SER A 18 0.06 -8.57 5.36
C SER A 18 1.07 -7.46 5.66
N ALA A 19 0.96 -6.30 5.01
CA ALA A 19 1.83 -5.15 5.24
C ALA A 19 1.72 -4.63 6.68
N LEU A 20 0.50 -4.51 7.21
CA LEU A 20 0.27 -4.12 8.60
C LEU A 20 0.89 -5.10 9.59
N PHE A 21 0.76 -6.41 9.33
CA PHE A 21 1.33 -7.42 10.22
C PHE A 21 2.86 -7.39 10.20
N ILE A 22 3.47 -7.36 9.01
CA ILE A 22 4.92 -7.33 8.85
C ILE A 22 5.49 -6.02 9.39
N GLY A 23 4.97 -4.87 8.96
CA GLY A 23 5.40 -3.56 9.45
C GLY A 23 5.16 -3.39 10.94
N GLY A 24 3.97 -3.78 11.42
CA GLY A 24 3.59 -3.75 12.84
C GLY A 24 4.49 -4.60 13.74
N SER A 25 4.98 -5.74 13.26
CA SER A 25 5.91 -6.60 14.02
C SER A 25 7.25 -5.93 14.34
N MET A 26 7.64 -4.90 13.58
CA MET A 26 8.84 -4.10 13.88
C MET A 26 8.63 -3.17 15.10
N GLY A 27 7.39 -2.82 15.45
CA GLY A 27 7.09 -1.93 16.57
C GLY A 27 7.55 -2.48 17.94
N PRO A 28 7.22 -3.73 18.30
CA PRO A 28 7.79 -4.37 19.49
C PRO A 28 9.33 -4.37 19.50
N LEU A 29 9.98 -4.65 18.36
CA LEU A 29 11.45 -4.62 18.26
C LEU A 29 12.01 -3.22 18.51
N GLN A 30 11.37 -2.17 17.98
CA GLN A 30 11.75 -0.78 18.26
C GLN A 30 11.59 -0.45 19.74
N LYS A 31 10.48 -0.86 20.36
CA LYS A 31 10.24 -0.58 21.78
C LYS A 31 11.26 -1.27 22.68
N LEU A 32 11.60 -2.51 22.39
CA LEU A 32 12.59 -3.29 23.14
C LEU A 32 13.98 -2.66 23.04
N GLU A 33 14.38 -2.23 21.84
CA GLU A 33 15.64 -1.52 21.63
C GLU A 33 15.70 -0.22 22.45
N HIS A 34 14.60 0.55 22.49
CA HIS A 34 14.52 1.80 23.27
C HIS A 34 14.58 1.59 24.80
N VAL A 35 14.42 0.35 25.29
CA VAL A 35 14.59 0.01 26.72
C VAL A 35 15.89 -0.78 26.96
N GLY A 36 16.81 -0.78 26.00
CA GLY A 36 18.14 -1.39 26.12
C GLY A 36 18.19 -2.88 25.76
N ILE A 37 17.10 -3.48 25.26
CA ILE A 37 17.04 -4.87 24.82
C ILE A 37 17.19 -4.91 23.29
N ASP A 38 18.43 -5.06 22.80
CA ASP A 38 18.72 -5.11 21.36
C ASP A 38 18.48 -6.49 20.75
N LEU A 39 17.30 -6.68 20.18
CA LEU A 39 16.96 -7.87 19.39
C LEU A 39 17.39 -7.76 17.91
N TYR A 40 17.84 -6.60 17.42
CA TYR A 40 18.31 -6.49 16.04
C TYR A 40 19.62 -7.25 15.85
N ARG A 41 20.49 -7.29 16.87
CA ARG A 41 21.76 -8.03 16.83
C ARG A 41 21.59 -9.52 16.48
N PRO A 42 20.74 -10.32 17.17
CA PRO A 42 20.50 -11.71 16.77
C PRO A 42 19.68 -11.84 15.47
N LEU A 43 18.90 -10.84 15.07
CA LEU A 43 18.12 -10.88 13.82
C LEU A 43 18.93 -10.52 12.55
N ARG A 44 20.21 -10.13 12.69
CA ARG A 44 21.08 -9.87 11.53
C ARG A 44 21.26 -11.11 10.65
N ASP A 45 21.35 -12.28 11.27
CA ASP A 45 21.57 -13.55 10.55
C ASP A 45 20.40 -13.92 9.62
N ILE A 46 19.22 -13.34 9.86
CA ILE A 46 18.02 -13.53 9.03
C ILE A 46 17.73 -12.32 8.11
N GLY A 47 18.67 -11.38 7.99
CA GLY A 47 18.61 -10.26 7.04
C GLY A 47 18.12 -8.92 7.59
N LEU A 48 17.83 -8.81 8.90
CA LEU A 48 17.48 -7.54 9.54
C LEU A 48 18.72 -6.89 10.17
N ASN A 49 19.43 -6.07 9.39
CA ASN A 49 20.79 -5.62 9.69
C ASN A 49 20.87 -4.58 10.82
N SER A 50 19.85 -3.73 10.97
CA SER A 50 19.88 -2.61 11.91
C SER A 50 18.50 -2.15 12.36
N TYR A 51 18.48 -1.40 13.48
CA TYR A 51 17.31 -0.66 13.94
C TYR A 51 16.72 0.22 12.83
N TYR A 52 17.56 0.96 12.09
CA TYR A 52 17.09 1.86 11.03
C TYR A 52 16.51 1.14 9.81
N GLN A 53 17.02 -0.04 9.47
CA GLN A 53 16.42 -0.88 8.43
C GLN A 53 15.01 -1.33 8.89
N GLY A 54 14.89 -1.79 10.13
CA GLY A 54 13.59 -2.13 10.74
C GLY A 54 12.63 -0.94 10.82
N LEU A 55 13.13 0.25 11.16
CA LEU A 55 12.34 1.49 11.19
C LEU A 55 11.87 1.91 9.79
N THR A 56 12.69 1.70 8.76
CA THR A 56 12.29 1.91 7.37
C THR A 56 11.18 0.93 6.98
N ILE A 57 11.36 -0.37 7.25
CA ILE A 57 10.34 -1.40 7.00
C ILE A 57 9.02 -1.03 7.70
N HIS A 58 9.10 -0.68 8.99
CA HIS A 58 7.94 -0.28 9.80
C HIS A 58 7.19 0.89 9.18
N GLY A 59 7.89 2.00 8.92
CA GLY A 59 7.28 3.22 8.42
C GLY A 59 6.72 3.05 7.01
N VAL A 60 7.47 2.43 6.09
CA VAL A 60 7.02 2.23 4.71
C VAL A 60 5.82 1.28 4.66
N LEU A 61 5.87 0.14 5.34
CA LEU A 61 4.78 -0.82 5.29
C LEU A 61 3.52 -0.33 5.99
N ASN A 62 3.63 0.35 7.13
CA ASN A 62 2.46 0.83 7.85
C ASN A 62 1.93 2.15 7.30
N ALA A 63 2.76 3.18 7.17
CA ALA A 63 2.28 4.52 6.82
C ALA A 63 1.95 4.68 5.34
N LEU A 64 2.61 3.92 4.45
CA LEU A 64 2.45 4.06 3.00
C LEU A 64 1.73 2.86 2.35
N VAL A 65 2.21 1.64 2.57
CA VAL A 65 1.68 0.46 1.88
C VAL A 65 0.33 0.05 2.46
N TRP A 66 0.24 -0.23 3.76
CA TRP A 66 -0.99 -0.65 4.41
C TRP A 66 -2.12 0.34 4.18
N THR A 67 -1.90 1.63 4.46
CA THR A 67 -2.89 2.68 4.28
C THR A 67 -3.38 2.76 2.83
N THR A 68 -2.48 2.80 1.85
CA THR A 68 -2.86 2.94 0.43
C THR A 68 -3.64 1.72 -0.05
N PHE A 69 -3.13 0.51 0.21
CA PHE A 69 -3.80 -0.73 -0.20
C PHE A 69 -5.13 -0.95 0.53
N PHE A 70 -5.21 -0.59 1.80
CA PHE A 70 -6.46 -0.64 2.56
C PHE A 70 -7.48 0.34 2.00
N ILE A 71 -7.09 1.60 1.73
CA ILE A 71 -7.96 2.61 1.14
C ILE A 71 -8.52 2.11 -0.19
N VAL A 72 -7.69 1.68 -1.14
CA VAL A 72 -8.21 1.26 -2.46
C VAL A 72 -9.04 -0.02 -2.36
N GLY A 73 -8.66 -0.98 -1.50
CA GLY A 73 -9.38 -2.24 -1.31
C GLY A 73 -10.73 -2.05 -0.65
N PHE A 74 -10.75 -1.38 0.50
CA PHE A 74 -11.96 -1.06 1.23
C PHE A 74 -12.88 -0.16 0.40
N PHE A 75 -12.34 0.90 -0.21
CA PHE A 75 -13.12 1.80 -1.04
C PHE A 75 -13.73 1.08 -2.24
N THR A 76 -13.00 0.23 -2.96
CA THR A 76 -13.58 -0.61 -4.04
C THR A 76 -14.77 -1.43 -3.53
N TYR A 77 -14.62 -2.04 -2.36
CA TYR A 77 -15.65 -2.89 -1.75
C TYR A 77 -16.92 -2.08 -1.41
N ILE A 78 -16.80 -0.95 -0.71
CA ILE A 78 -17.95 -0.15 -0.31
C ILE A 78 -18.55 0.63 -1.48
N PHE A 79 -17.74 1.16 -2.39
CA PHE A 79 -18.16 2.06 -3.46
C PHE A 79 -19.22 1.43 -4.38
N VAL A 80 -18.98 0.19 -4.85
CA VAL A 80 -19.93 -0.51 -5.73
C VAL A 80 -21.21 -0.93 -5.02
N ARG A 81 -21.15 -1.12 -3.70
CA ARG A 81 -22.32 -1.44 -2.86
C ARG A 81 -23.14 -0.20 -2.57
N SER A 82 -22.50 0.91 -2.26
CA SER A 82 -23.16 2.20 -2.02
C SER A 82 -23.85 2.71 -3.28
N LEU A 83 -23.23 2.56 -4.46
CA LEU A 83 -23.86 2.90 -5.74
C LEU A 83 -24.80 1.82 -6.28
N ASN A 84 -24.81 0.63 -5.66
CA ASN A 84 -25.48 -0.58 -6.14
C ASN A 84 -25.20 -0.89 -7.62
N ARG A 85 -23.96 -0.67 -8.06
CA ARG A 85 -23.53 -0.75 -9.47
C ARG A 85 -22.08 -1.22 -9.59
N ASN A 86 -21.82 -2.06 -10.59
CA ASN A 86 -20.46 -2.51 -10.90
C ASN A 86 -19.61 -1.33 -11.41
N LEU A 87 -18.29 -1.50 -11.41
CA LEU A 87 -17.41 -0.54 -12.07
C LEU A 87 -17.67 -0.56 -13.58
N THR A 88 -17.64 0.60 -14.23
CA THR A 88 -17.80 0.68 -15.70
C THR A 88 -16.70 -0.07 -16.42
N HIS A 89 -15.45 0.07 -15.95
CA HIS A 89 -14.26 -0.59 -16.51
C HIS A 89 -13.41 -1.23 -15.40
N PRO A 90 -13.80 -2.40 -14.85
CA PRO A 90 -13.08 -3.05 -13.75
C PRO A 90 -11.64 -3.45 -14.13
N GLN A 91 -11.32 -3.51 -15.42
CA GLN A 91 -9.96 -3.73 -15.93
C GLN A 91 -9.00 -2.60 -15.53
N VAL A 92 -9.48 -1.36 -15.43
CA VAL A 92 -8.65 -0.21 -15.00
C VAL A 92 -8.19 -0.42 -13.56
N ASN A 93 -9.10 -0.74 -12.65
CA ASN A 93 -8.76 -1.03 -11.25
C ASN A 93 -7.96 -2.33 -11.08
N THR A 94 -8.14 -3.30 -11.99
CA THR A 94 -7.30 -4.50 -11.99
C THR A 94 -5.86 -4.15 -12.39
N ALA A 95 -5.66 -3.36 -13.45
CA ALA A 95 -4.35 -2.89 -13.87
C ALA A 95 -3.69 -2.01 -12.79
N ALA A 96 -4.47 -1.15 -12.14
CA ALA A 96 -4.03 -0.34 -11.01
C ALA A 96 -3.48 -1.20 -9.86
N ASN A 97 -4.19 -2.27 -9.47
CA ASN A 97 -3.72 -3.23 -8.48
C ASN A 97 -2.39 -3.87 -8.89
N VAL A 98 -2.24 -4.27 -10.16
CA VAL A 98 -0.97 -4.84 -10.67
C VAL A 98 0.16 -3.82 -10.58
N ILE A 99 -0.07 -2.56 -10.99
CA ILE A 99 0.92 -1.48 -10.88
C ILE A 99 1.37 -1.30 -9.43
N MET A 100 0.43 -1.26 -8.48
CA MET A 100 0.75 -1.12 -7.06
C MET A 100 1.54 -2.32 -6.53
N ILE A 101 1.18 -3.55 -6.92
CA ILE A 101 1.90 -4.78 -6.52
C ILE A 101 3.33 -4.77 -7.05
N LEU A 102 3.52 -4.41 -8.32
CA LEU A 102 4.86 -4.30 -8.92
C LEU A 102 5.68 -3.21 -8.23
N GLY A 103 5.05 -2.08 -7.90
CA GLY A 103 5.67 -1.00 -7.13
C GLY A 103 6.12 -1.45 -5.74
N LEU A 104 5.25 -2.15 -5.02
CA LEU A 104 5.55 -2.73 -3.70
C LEU A 104 6.76 -3.67 -3.78
N VAL A 105 6.77 -4.61 -4.72
CA VAL A 105 7.88 -5.56 -4.88
C VAL A 105 9.17 -4.83 -5.24
N THR A 106 9.10 -3.84 -6.15
CA THR A 106 10.26 -3.07 -6.61
C THR A 106 10.87 -2.23 -5.48
N ALA A 107 10.04 -1.67 -4.58
CA ALA A 107 10.51 -0.95 -3.40
C ALA A 107 10.98 -1.89 -2.27
N ALA A 108 10.35 -3.06 -2.11
CA ALA A 108 10.68 -4.01 -1.04
C ALA A 108 12.08 -4.61 -1.21
N VAL A 109 12.49 -4.96 -2.44
CA VAL A 109 13.79 -5.57 -2.71
C VAL A 109 14.97 -4.74 -2.16
N PRO A 110 15.14 -3.45 -2.49
CA PRO A 110 16.25 -2.67 -1.94
C PRO A 110 16.13 -2.43 -0.44
N ILE A 111 14.93 -2.38 0.15
CA ILE A 111 14.76 -2.29 1.61
C ILE A 111 15.30 -3.57 2.29
N LEU A 112 14.92 -4.74 1.77
CA LEU A 112 15.35 -6.03 2.32
C LEU A 112 16.86 -6.26 2.14
N LEU A 113 17.43 -5.78 1.04
CA LEU A 113 18.88 -5.81 0.79
C LEU A 113 19.67 -4.73 1.55
N ASN A 114 19.02 -3.96 2.43
CA ASN A 114 19.64 -2.86 3.19
C ASN A 114 20.24 -1.74 2.31
N LEU A 115 19.72 -1.60 1.08
CA LEU A 115 20.09 -0.56 0.11
C LEU A 115 19.16 0.66 0.15
N ALA A 116 18.17 0.66 1.06
CA ALA A 116 17.18 1.73 1.18
C ALA A 116 16.84 2.04 2.65
N THR A 117 17.85 2.11 3.51
CA THR A 117 17.69 2.43 4.95
C THR A 117 17.60 3.94 5.16
N VAL A 118 16.49 4.53 4.69
CA VAL A 118 16.28 5.99 4.59
C VAL A 118 14.99 6.47 5.26
N LEU A 119 14.34 5.61 6.05
CA LEU A 119 13.04 5.87 6.68
C LEU A 119 11.92 6.07 5.64
N PHE A 120 10.68 6.20 6.10
CA PHE A 120 9.53 6.46 5.23
C PHE A 120 9.47 7.89 4.67
N THR A 121 10.32 8.80 5.18
CA THR A 121 10.43 10.19 4.70
C THR A 121 11.54 10.39 3.68
N PHE A 122 12.55 9.51 3.62
CA PHE A 122 13.63 9.50 2.63
C PHE A 122 14.25 10.88 2.35
N TYR A 123 14.49 11.66 3.42
CA TYR A 123 15.05 13.00 3.32
C TYR A 123 16.50 12.99 2.80
N PRO A 124 16.84 13.82 1.80
CA PRO A 124 18.23 14.07 1.41
C PRO A 124 19.05 14.62 2.59
N PRO A 125 20.38 14.37 2.65
CA PRO A 125 21.24 13.74 1.64
C PRO A 125 21.30 12.21 1.70
N LEU A 126 20.47 11.54 2.52
CA LEU A 126 20.44 10.08 2.60
C LEU A 126 19.91 9.49 1.28
N MET A 127 20.77 8.75 0.57
CA MET A 127 20.42 8.14 -0.71
C MET A 127 20.09 6.66 -0.57
N ALA A 128 19.02 6.23 -1.24
CA ALA A 128 18.65 4.85 -1.41
C ALA A 128 18.91 4.39 -2.85
N SER A 129 18.80 3.08 -3.09
CA SER A 129 18.71 2.53 -4.44
C SER A 129 17.62 3.24 -5.27
N PRO A 130 17.88 3.58 -6.56
CA PRO A 130 16.87 4.19 -7.45
C PRO A 130 15.53 3.43 -7.49
N TRP A 131 15.60 2.09 -7.38
CA TRP A 131 14.44 1.21 -7.40
C TRP A 131 13.49 1.41 -6.21
N PHE A 132 13.99 1.87 -5.07
CA PHE A 132 13.15 2.23 -3.93
C PHE A 132 12.19 3.36 -4.30
N TYR A 133 12.71 4.42 -4.93
CA TYR A 133 11.91 5.57 -5.34
C TYR A 133 10.92 5.20 -6.45
N VAL A 134 11.39 4.50 -7.49
CA VAL A 134 10.52 4.02 -8.59
C VAL A 134 9.39 3.14 -8.04
N GLY A 135 9.70 2.21 -7.15
CA GLY A 135 8.71 1.31 -6.57
C GLY A 135 7.61 2.05 -5.80
N LEU A 136 7.97 2.98 -4.91
CA LEU A 136 6.98 3.77 -4.18
C LEU A 136 6.19 4.71 -5.11
N THR A 137 6.81 5.27 -6.15
CA THR A 137 6.09 6.04 -7.17
C THR A 137 5.00 5.20 -7.84
N LEU A 138 5.29 3.95 -8.20
CA LEU A 138 4.30 3.05 -8.81
C LEU A 138 3.13 2.75 -7.85
N VAL A 139 3.38 2.59 -6.55
CA VAL A 139 2.30 2.42 -5.55
C VAL A 139 1.38 3.65 -5.55
N VAL A 140 1.94 4.86 -5.55
CA VAL A 140 1.17 6.11 -5.57
C VAL A 140 0.40 6.26 -6.88
N VAL A 141 1.06 6.09 -8.03
CA VAL A 141 0.42 6.21 -9.35
C VAL A 141 -0.71 5.19 -9.52
N GLY A 142 -0.50 3.95 -9.08
CA GLY A 142 -1.55 2.94 -9.10
C GLY A 142 -2.78 3.34 -8.28
N SER A 143 -2.61 4.01 -7.14
CA SER A 143 -3.74 4.53 -6.35
C SER A 143 -4.55 5.61 -7.11
N TRP A 144 -3.89 6.43 -7.93
CA TRP A 144 -4.58 7.42 -8.77
C TRP A 144 -5.38 6.76 -9.90
N VAL A 145 -4.82 5.69 -10.50
CA VAL A 145 -5.53 4.90 -11.51
C VAL A 145 -6.76 4.22 -10.90
N HIS A 146 -6.71 3.77 -9.64
CA HIS A 146 -7.90 3.33 -8.91
C HIS A 146 -8.95 4.46 -8.83
N GLY A 147 -8.54 5.66 -8.43
CA GLY A 147 -9.38 6.86 -8.39
C GLY A 147 -10.09 7.15 -9.72
N TRP A 148 -9.34 7.09 -10.83
CA TRP A 148 -9.90 7.24 -12.17
C TRP A 148 -10.97 6.18 -12.49
N GLY A 149 -10.71 4.93 -12.10
CA GLY A 149 -11.67 3.83 -12.26
C GLY A 149 -12.99 4.03 -11.51
N TYR A 150 -12.98 4.71 -10.36
CA TYR A 150 -14.18 5.06 -9.60
C TYR A 150 -14.93 6.26 -10.21
N TYR A 151 -14.22 7.20 -10.81
CA TYR A 151 -14.83 8.42 -11.37
C TYR A 151 -15.85 8.11 -12.48
N LEU A 152 -15.58 7.11 -13.32
CA LEU A 152 -16.45 6.76 -14.45
C LEU A 152 -17.86 6.32 -14.02
N PRO A 153 -18.05 5.27 -13.20
CA PRO A 153 -19.38 4.86 -12.74
C PRO A 153 -20.04 5.93 -11.85
N PHE A 154 -19.25 6.70 -11.09
CA PHE A 154 -19.78 7.81 -10.32
C PHE A 154 -20.39 8.89 -11.23
N SER A 155 -19.68 9.29 -12.28
CA SER A 155 -20.15 10.29 -13.25
C SER A 155 -21.42 9.83 -13.99
N GLN A 156 -21.53 8.54 -14.31
CA GLN A 156 -22.72 7.94 -14.92
C GLN A 156 -23.91 8.01 -13.95
N CYS A 157 -23.70 7.61 -12.69
CA CYS A 157 -24.71 7.70 -11.64
C CYS A 157 -25.22 9.15 -11.47
N ARG A 158 -24.32 10.15 -11.46
CA ARG A 158 -24.69 11.57 -11.36
C ARG A 158 -25.51 12.08 -12.54
N ARG A 159 -25.28 11.55 -13.75
CA ARG A 159 -26.06 11.91 -14.95
C ARG A 159 -27.46 11.31 -14.93
N GLU A 160 -27.59 10.10 -14.38
CA GLU A 160 -28.87 9.41 -14.28
C GLU A 160 -29.74 9.93 -13.13
N TYR A 161 -29.12 10.38 -12.03
CA TYR A 161 -29.82 10.90 -10.85
C TYR A 161 -29.33 12.31 -10.48
N PRO A 162 -29.63 13.34 -11.30
CA PRO A 162 -29.08 14.68 -11.11
C PRO A 162 -29.56 15.37 -9.82
N VAL A 163 -30.78 15.04 -9.36
CA VAL A 163 -31.47 15.70 -8.23
C VAL A 163 -31.21 15.01 -6.89
N LEU A 164 -30.73 13.77 -6.88
CA LEU A 164 -30.42 13.05 -5.65
C LEU A 164 -29.09 13.53 -5.07
N THR A 165 -28.96 13.54 -3.75
CA THR A 165 -27.67 13.74 -3.07
C THR A 165 -26.76 12.54 -3.27
N THR A 166 -25.45 12.74 -3.24
CA THR A 166 -24.49 11.63 -3.24
C THR A 166 -24.77 10.73 -2.02
N PRO A 167 -24.92 9.41 -2.21
CA PRO A 167 -25.13 8.45 -1.12
C PRO A 167 -24.00 8.42 -0.10
#